data_AF-A0A2P5KC61-F1
#
_entry.id   AF-A0A2P5KC61-F1
#
_cell.length_a   1.000
_cell.length_b   1.000
_cell.length_c   1.000
_cell.angle_alpha   90.00
_cell.angle_beta   90.00
_cell.angle_gamma   90.00
#
_symmetry.space_group_name_H-M   'P 1'
#
loop_
_entity.id
_entity.type
_entity.pdbx_description
1 polymer ?
#
loop_
_entity_poly.entity_id
_entity_poly.type
_entity_poly.pdbx_seq_one_letter_code
_entity_poly.pdbx_strand_id
1 'polypeptide(L)'
;MTQMPYRVATRADLPAVVAIYNSTVSSKQVTADLESQLLSAALEHAPSLGVHTVLSFVFGHNEPSLRLFRRYGFDDWGWLPRIATLDGIERDVVIVGRRLTAGA
;
A
#
# COMPACT_ATOMS: atom_id res chain seq x y z
N MET A 1 13.46 28.77 18.47
CA MET A 1 13.10 27.43 17.97
C MET A 1 14.08 26.44 18.57
N THR A 2 13.67 25.66 19.56
CA THR A 2 14.55 24.71 20.25
C THR A 2 14.84 23.53 19.32
N GLN A 3 16.11 23.30 19.00
CA GLN A 3 16.55 22.13 18.25
C GLN A 3 16.28 20.88 19.09
N MET A 4 15.42 19.99 18.60
CA MET A 4 15.26 18.67 19.20
C MET A 4 16.48 17.82 18.82
N PRO A 5 17.17 17.21 19.79
CA PRO A 5 18.29 16.35 19.48
C PRO A 5 17.78 15.11 18.72
N TYR A 6 18.25 14.94 17.48
CA TYR A 6 18.03 13.73 16.70
C TYR A 6 19.32 12.90 16.68
N ARG A 7 19.18 11.58 16.61
CA ARG A 7 20.30 10.64 16.41
C ARG A 7 19.91 9.59 15.40
N VAL A 8 20.91 8.93 14.80
CA VAL A 8 20.66 7.76 13.95
C VAL A 8 20.00 6.66 14.78
N ALA A 9 18.92 6.10 14.24
CA ALA A 9 18.22 4.98 14.86
C ALA A 9 19.06 3.70 14.74
N THR A 10 19.03 2.89 15.79
CA THR A 10 19.67 1.59 15.86
C THR A 10 18.61 0.49 15.84
N ARG A 11 19.02 -0.76 15.69
CA ARG A 11 18.08 -1.90 15.70
C ARG A 11 17.29 -2.03 17.00
N ALA A 12 17.82 -1.52 18.12
CA ALA A 12 17.12 -1.50 19.40
C ALA A 12 15.90 -0.56 19.42
N ASP A 13 15.83 0.42 18.52
CA ASP A 13 14.72 1.36 18.42
C ASP A 13 13.51 0.76 17.66
N LEU A 14 13.69 -0.40 17.01
CA LEU A 14 12.69 -1.05 16.16
C LEU A 14 11.35 -1.29 16.87
N PRO A 15 11.29 -1.81 18.11
CA PRO A 15 10.01 -2.04 18.79
C PRO A 15 9.21 -0.74 18.99
N ALA A 16 9.89 0.38 19.30
CA ALA A 16 9.24 1.67 19.50
C ALA A 16 8.73 2.27 18.18
N VAL A 17 9.52 2.15 17.10
CA VAL A 17 9.11 2.57 15.75
C VAL A 17 7.87 1.79 15.30
N VAL A 18 7.87 0.47 15.50
CA VAL A 18 6.74 -0.40 15.17
C VAL A 18 5.51 -0.04 16.01
N ALA A 19 5.68 0.26 17.30
CA ALA A 19 4.58 0.68 18.17
C ALA A 19 3.95 2.01 17.72
N ILE A 20 4.77 2.99 17.34
CA ILE A 20 4.31 4.28 16.79
C ILE A 20 3.52 4.06 15.50
N TYR A 21 4.05 3.25 14.57
CA TYR A 21 3.35 2.92 13.32
C TYR A 21 2.00 2.24 13.61
N ASN A 22 1.99 1.19 14.43
CA ASN A 22 0.78 0.44 14.76
C ASN A 22 -0.27 1.31 15.50
N SER A 23 0.16 2.32 16.26
CA SER A 23 -0.76 3.25 16.94
C SER A 23 -1.62 4.05 15.95
N THR A 24 -1.11 4.29 14.74
CA THR A 24 -1.85 5.00 13.67
C THR A 24 -2.81 4.10 12.91
N VAL A 25 -2.69 2.77 13.03
CA VAL A 25 -3.62 1.82 12.39
C VAL A 25 -5.00 1.87 13.06
N SER A 26 -5.04 2.07 14.38
CA SER A 26 -6.30 2.10 15.13
C SER A 26 -7.11 3.38 14.94
N SER A 27 -6.48 4.50 14.55
CA SER A 27 -7.19 5.77 14.40
C SER A 27 -8.07 5.81 13.15
N LYS A 28 -7.83 4.94 12.15
CA LYS A 28 -8.44 4.98 10.81
C LYS A 28 -8.40 6.37 10.14
N GLN A 29 -7.65 7.32 10.72
CA GLN A 29 -7.36 8.65 10.19
C GLN A 29 -6.05 8.57 9.41
N VAL A 30 -6.06 7.77 8.37
CA VAL A 30 -5.13 7.92 7.26
C VAL A 30 -5.93 8.63 6.18
N THR A 31 -6.05 9.95 6.30
CA THR A 31 -6.41 10.78 5.15
C THR A 31 -5.17 10.87 4.29
N ALA A 32 -5.00 9.88 3.42
CA ALA A 32 -3.87 9.81 2.54
C ALA A 32 -4.12 10.60 1.26
N ASP A 33 -3.83 11.90 1.32
CA ASP A 33 -3.42 12.61 0.11
C ASP A 33 -2.02 12.13 -0.36
N LEU A 34 -1.27 11.42 0.50
CA LEU A 34 0.03 10.81 0.21
C LEU A 34 -0.05 9.43 -0.47
N GLU A 35 -1.20 8.73 -0.43
CA GLU A 35 -1.35 7.39 -1.03
C GLU A 35 -1.24 7.44 -2.55
N SER A 36 -1.84 8.47 -3.16
CA SER A 36 -1.79 8.70 -4.60
C SER A 36 -0.37 9.07 -5.06
N GLN A 37 0.32 9.92 -4.30
CA GLN A 37 1.67 10.38 -4.62
C GLN A 37 2.68 9.24 -4.52
N LEU A 38 2.58 8.41 -3.47
CA LEU A 38 3.50 7.28 -3.29
C LEU A 38 3.26 6.18 -4.33
N LEU A 39 2.00 5.86 -4.63
CA LEU A 39 1.68 4.91 -5.70
C LEU A 39 2.17 5.41 -7.06
N SER A 40 1.98 6.69 -7.36
CA SER A 40 2.49 7.30 -8.59
C SER A 40 4.01 7.19 -8.68
N ALA A 41 4.73 7.60 -7.62
CA ALA A 41 6.19 7.55 -7.59
C ALA A 41 6.73 6.12 -7.72
N ALA A 42 6.07 5.16 -7.06
CA ALA A 42 6.43 3.74 -7.18
C ALA A 42 6.26 3.23 -8.62
N LEU A 43 5.14 3.56 -9.28
CA LEU A 43 4.88 3.16 -10.66
C LEU A 43 5.84 3.80 -11.65
N GLU A 44 6.26 5.04 -11.39
CA GLU A 44 7.24 5.76 -12.21
C GLU A 44 8.66 5.16 -12.07
N HIS A 45 9.06 4.80 -10.86
CA HIS A 45 10.43 4.34 -10.60
C HIS A 45 10.63 2.84 -10.84
N ALA A 46 9.58 2.02 -10.64
CA ALA A 46 9.63 0.57 -10.77
C ALA A 46 10.26 0.04 -12.08
N PRO A 47 9.99 0.60 -13.28
CA PRO A 47 10.62 0.14 -14.52
C PRO A 47 12.15 0.24 -14.49
N SER A 48 12.71 1.29 -13.89
CA SER A 48 14.17 1.50 -13.78
C SER A 48 14.85 0.44 -12.92
N LEU A 49 14.09 -0.23 -12.05
CA LEU A 49 14.54 -1.33 -11.21
C LEU A 49 14.31 -2.71 -11.86
N GLY A 50 13.88 -2.75 -13.13
CA GLY A 50 13.57 -3.98 -13.85
C GLY A 50 12.22 -4.61 -13.47
N VAL A 51 11.36 -3.89 -12.76
CA VAL A 51 10.01 -4.37 -12.42
C VAL A 51 9.10 -4.17 -13.62
N HIS A 52 8.57 -5.28 -14.15
CA HIS A 52 7.70 -5.29 -15.34
C HIS A 52 6.21 -5.45 -15.01
N THR A 53 5.88 -5.85 -13.78
CA THR A 53 4.50 -6.08 -13.32
C THR A 53 4.37 -5.62 -11.89
N VAL A 54 3.30 -4.89 -11.59
CA VAL A 54 2.88 -4.61 -10.22
C VAL A 54 1.56 -5.33 -9.97
N LEU A 55 1.49 -6.05 -8.86
CA LEU A 55 0.28 -6.68 -8.36
C LEU A 55 -0.13 -6.00 -7.05
N SER A 56 -1.43 -5.89 -6.83
CA SER A 56 -1.99 -5.48 -5.54
C SER A 56 -3.12 -6.43 -5.14
N PHE A 57 -3.20 -6.71 -3.84
CA PHE A 57 -4.19 -7.58 -3.23
C PHE A 57 -5.10 -6.71 -2.37
N VAL A 58 -6.34 -6.55 -2.79
CA VAL A 58 -7.28 -5.62 -2.18
C VAL A 58 -8.47 -6.40 -1.67
N PHE A 59 -8.91 -6.17 -0.43
CA PHE A 59 -10.16 -6.76 0.04
C PHE A 59 -11.33 -6.32 -0.84
N GLY A 60 -12.19 -7.26 -1.27
CA GLY A 60 -13.26 -6.98 -2.23
C GLY A 60 -14.27 -5.93 -1.76
N HIS A 61 -14.43 -5.74 -0.45
CA HIS A 61 -15.30 -4.69 0.11
C HIS A 61 -14.65 -3.29 0.13
N ASN A 62 -13.34 -3.18 -0.11
CA ASN A 62 -12.62 -1.92 -0.13
C ASN A 62 -12.68 -1.27 -1.52
N GLU A 63 -13.89 -0.88 -1.91
CA GLU A 63 -14.17 -0.22 -3.19
C GLU A 63 -13.35 1.08 -3.39
N PRO A 64 -13.07 1.91 -2.37
CA PRO A 64 -12.18 3.07 -2.53
C PRO A 64 -10.80 2.70 -3.07
N SER A 65 -10.15 1.65 -2.54
CA SER A 65 -8.84 1.20 -3.03
C SER A 65 -8.94 0.57 -4.43
N LEU A 66 -9.98 -0.21 -4.72
CA LEU A 66 -10.18 -0.76 -6.07
C LEU A 66 -10.29 0.35 -7.12
N ARG A 67 -11.10 1.39 -6.84
CA ARG A 67 -11.19 2.57 -7.72
C ARG A 67 -9.87 3.31 -7.84
N LEU A 68 -9.10 3.43 -6.76
CA LEU A 68 -7.77 4.04 -6.81
C LEU A 68 -6.87 3.28 -7.79
N PHE A 69 -6.69 1.97 -7.63
CA PHE A 69 -5.84 1.16 -8.51
C PHE A 69 -6.29 1.23 -9.98
N ARG A 70 -7.60 1.15 -10.24
CA ARG A 70 -8.16 1.28 -11.59
C ARG A 70 -7.85 2.64 -12.22
N ARG A 71 -7.89 3.75 -11.47
CA ARG A 71 -7.45 5.07 -11.96
C ARG A 71 -5.97 5.12 -12.32
N TYR A 72 -5.14 4.30 -11.69
CA TYR A 72 -3.72 4.14 -12.00
C TYR A 72 -3.45 3.09 -13.08
N GLY A 73 -4.48 2.64 -13.81
CA GLY A 73 -4.34 1.73 -14.95
C GLY A 73 -4.08 0.27 -14.56
N PHE A 74 -4.53 -0.14 -13.37
CA PHE A 74 -4.57 -1.56 -13.01
C PHE A 74 -5.89 -2.19 -13.47
N ASP A 75 -5.81 -3.43 -13.91
CA ASP A 75 -6.96 -4.27 -14.28
C ASP A 75 -7.20 -5.36 -13.23
N ASP A 76 -8.42 -5.85 -13.15
CA ASP A 76 -8.79 -6.98 -12.29
C ASP A 76 -8.26 -8.28 -12.92
N TRP A 77 -7.32 -8.95 -12.26
CA TRP A 77 -6.69 -10.19 -12.74
C TRP A 77 -7.15 -11.44 -12.00
N GLY A 78 -7.78 -11.28 -10.83
CA GLY A 78 -8.31 -12.41 -10.09
C GLY A 78 -9.26 -12.01 -8.97
N TRP A 79 -10.15 -12.93 -8.62
CA TRP A 79 -11.04 -12.81 -7.49
C TRP A 79 -10.98 -14.09 -6.66
N LEU A 80 -10.67 -13.92 -5.38
CA LEU A 80 -10.51 -15.00 -4.41
C LEU A 80 -11.67 -14.90 -3.41
N PRO A 81 -12.76 -15.65 -3.61
CA PRO A 81 -13.94 -15.54 -2.78
C PRO A 81 -13.69 -16.15 -1.40
N ARG A 82 -14.11 -15.43 -0.34
CA ARG A 82 -14.08 -15.90 1.06
C ARG A 82 -12.71 -16.44 1.52
N ILE A 83 -11.63 -15.86 1.01
CA ILE A 83 -10.27 -16.38 1.25
C ILE A 83 -9.68 -15.93 2.59
N ALA A 84 -10.21 -14.86 3.18
CA ALA A 84 -9.67 -14.26 4.39
C ALA A 84 -10.77 -13.98 5.42
N THR A 85 -10.42 -13.99 6.70
CA THR A 85 -11.31 -13.57 7.79
C THR A 85 -10.79 -12.28 8.41
N LEU A 86 -11.63 -11.24 8.42
CA LEU A 86 -11.34 -9.94 9.04
C LEU A 86 -12.50 -9.56 9.94
N ASP A 87 -12.22 -9.27 11.20
CA ASP A 87 -13.22 -8.97 12.24
C ASP A 87 -14.33 -10.04 12.33
N GLY A 88 -13.95 -11.32 12.16
CA GLY A 88 -14.87 -12.46 12.19
C GLY A 88 -15.73 -12.63 10.95
N ILE A 89 -15.53 -11.82 9.90
CA ILE A 89 -16.30 -11.90 8.67
C ILE A 89 -15.41 -12.38 7.52
N GLU A 90 -15.90 -13.34 6.74
CA GLU A 90 -15.24 -13.77 5.51
C GLU A 90 -15.21 -12.63 4.50
N ARG A 91 -14.05 -12.41 3.90
CA ARG A 91 -13.77 -11.38 2.92
C ARG A 91 -13.14 -11.98 1.68
N ASP A 92 -13.57 -11.44 0.56
CA ASP A 92 -12.94 -11.68 -0.71
C ASP A 92 -11.65 -10.87 -0.84
N VAL A 93 -10.74 -11.34 -1.67
CA VAL A 93 -9.59 -10.56 -2.14
C VAL A 93 -9.67 -10.47 -3.65
N VAL A 94 -9.53 -9.26 -4.17
CA VAL A 94 -9.36 -8.98 -5.59
C VAL A 94 -7.88 -8.75 -5.84
N ILE A 95 -7.34 -9.47 -6.82
CA ILE A 95 -6.00 -9.25 -7.34
C ILE A 95 -6.14 -8.30 -8.51
N VAL A 96 -5.54 -7.12 -8.39
CA VAL A 96 -5.42 -6.17 -9.50
C VAL A 96 -3.97 -6.11 -9.96
N GLY A 97 -3.75 -6.00 -11.27
CA GLY A 97 -2.42 -6.02 -11.86
C GLY A 97 -2.25 -4.95 -12.93
N ARG A 98 -1.01 -4.46 -13.04
CA ARG A 98 -0.60 -3.56 -14.12
C ARG A 98 0.74 -4.02 -14.68
N ARG A 99 0.84 -4.11 -16.00
CA ARG A 99 2.11 -4.25 -16.70
C ARG A 99 2.77 -2.88 -16.82
N LEU A 100 4.04 -2.82 -16.47
CA LEU A 100 4.86 -1.64 -16.66
C LEU A 100 5.64 -1.81 -17.96
N THR A 101 5.50 -0.86 -18.88
CA THR A 101 6.38 -0.78 -20.05
C THR A 101 7.69 -0.14 -19.60
N ALA A 102 8.83 -0.77 -19.91
CA ALA A 102 10.09 -0.05 -19.86
C ALA A 102 9.97 1.16 -20.78
N GLY A 103 10.25 2.37 -20.26
CA GLY A 103 10.35 3.55 -21.10
C GLY A 103 11.34 3.27 -22.23
N ALA A 104 10.92 3.56 -23.47
CA ALA A 104 11.79 3.55 -24.64
C ALA A 104 12.92 4.59 -24.48
#